data_AF-A0A9N8ZIC5-F1
#
_entry.id   AF-A0A9N8ZIC5-F1
#
_cell.length_a   1.000
_cell.length_b   1.000
_cell.length_c   1.000
_cell.angle_alpha   90.00
_cell.angle_beta   90.00
_cell.angle_gamma   90.00
#
_symmetry.space_group_name_H-M   'P 1'
#
loop_
_entity.id
_entity.type
_entity.pdbx_description
1 polymer ?
#
loop_
_entity_poly.entity_id
_entity_poly.type
_entity_poly.pdbx_seq_one_letter_code
_entity_poly.pdbx_strand_id
1 'polypeptide(L)'
;MNPSRIRFALQKHVPLIKFLGPRNKLHKEPVDSTPKLHPAAPKGSTLPSTFHKPSQPQESIVNSRSVQPKPVIEYSELPERYKRRVLTPDEIEAIESGGAYLISH
;
A
#
# COMPACT_ATOMS: atom_id res chain seq x y z
N MET A 1 18.40 2.81 -47.96
CA MET A 1 17.49 2.51 -46.83
C MET A 1 18.36 2.04 -45.67
N ASN A 2 18.63 2.91 -44.71
CA ASN A 2 19.61 2.64 -43.64
C ASN A 2 18.86 2.36 -42.34
N PRO A 3 18.90 1.13 -41.78
CA PRO A 3 18.19 0.84 -40.54
C PRO A 3 18.95 1.46 -39.36
N SER A 4 18.37 2.49 -38.73
CA SER A 4 18.87 3.07 -37.49
C SER A 4 18.76 2.04 -36.36
N ARG A 5 19.89 1.45 -35.98
CA ARG A 5 20.01 0.52 -34.86
C ARG A 5 19.86 1.31 -33.55
N ILE A 6 18.68 1.29 -32.95
CA ILE A 6 18.43 1.92 -31.64
C ILE A 6 19.29 1.17 -30.61
N ARG A 7 20.38 1.81 -30.18
CA ARG A 7 21.20 1.36 -29.05
C ARG A 7 20.48 1.80 -27.78
N PHE A 8 19.64 0.94 -27.21
CA PHE A 8 19.28 1.11 -25.80
C PHE A 8 20.56 0.86 -24.99
N ALA A 9 21.22 1.94 -24.58
CA ALA A 9 22.18 1.84 -23.51
C ALA A 9 21.42 1.25 -22.31
N LEU A 10 21.83 0.06 -21.84
CA LEU A 10 21.40 -0.48 -20.57
C LEU A 10 21.93 0.45 -19.48
N GLN A 11 21.22 1.55 -19.24
CA GLN A 11 21.55 2.54 -18.23
C GLN A 11 21.15 1.92 -16.89
N LYS A 12 22.01 1.02 -16.39
CA LYS A 12 21.82 0.35 -15.10
C LYS A 12 21.95 1.42 -14.03
N HIS A 13 20.87 1.66 -13.28
CA HIS A 13 20.88 2.58 -12.15
C HIS A 13 21.97 2.15 -11.15
N VAL A 14 23.03 2.96 -11.04
CA VAL A 14 24.10 2.76 -10.05
C VAL A 14 23.68 3.48 -8.77
N PRO A 15 23.51 2.77 -7.63
CA PRO A 15 23.17 3.42 -6.38
C PRO A 15 24.34 4.28 -5.90
N LEU A 16 24.07 5.53 -5.51
CA LEU A 16 25.08 6.47 -4.99
C LEU A 16 25.56 6.10 -3.57
N ILE A 17 24.84 5.23 -2.87
CA ILE A 17 25.24 4.73 -1.54
C ILE A 17 26.07 3.44 -1.66
N LYS A 18 27.26 3.43 -1.05
CA LYS A 18 28.09 2.24 -0.89
C LYS A 18 27.64 1.51 0.38
N PHE A 19 27.23 0.26 0.25
CA PHE A 19 26.89 -0.56 1.41
C PHE A 19 28.19 -0.95 2.10
N LEU A 20 28.33 -0.56 3.37
CA LEU A 20 29.48 -0.96 4.16
C LEU A 20 29.33 -2.44 4.51
N GLY A 21 30.15 -3.28 3.89
CA GLY A 21 30.17 -4.73 4.13
C GLY A 21 29.39 -5.59 3.12
N PRO A 22 29.57 -6.92 3.18
CA PRO A 22 29.01 -7.86 2.21
C PRO A 22 27.49 -7.99 2.34
N ARG A 23 26.78 -7.58 1.29
CA ARG A 23 25.31 -7.64 1.17
C ARG A 23 24.74 -9.06 1.35
N ASN A 24 25.52 -10.09 1.00
CA ASN A 24 25.14 -11.50 1.08
C ASN A 24 24.89 -12.00 2.51
N LYS A 25 25.32 -11.26 3.54
CA LYS A 25 25.04 -11.60 4.95
C LYS A 25 23.68 -11.07 5.43
N LEU A 26 23.16 -9.99 4.82
CA LEU A 26 21.93 -9.33 5.29
C LEU A 26 20.66 -10.18 5.12
N HIS A 27 20.66 -11.16 4.22
CA HIS A 27 19.50 -12.00 3.92
C HIS A 27 19.54 -13.38 4.59
N LYS A 28 20.63 -13.72 5.30
CA LYS A 28 20.84 -15.06 5.87
C LYS A 28 20.50 -15.14 7.35
N GLU A 29 20.69 -14.05 8.07
CA GLU A 29 20.34 -13.99 9.48
C GLU A 29 18.83 -13.80 9.62
N PRO A 30 18.15 -14.60 10.47
CA PRO A 30 16.74 -14.38 10.77
C PRO A 30 16.60 -13.03 11.45
N VAL A 31 16.14 -12.04 10.68
CA VAL A 31 15.77 -10.74 11.22
C VAL A 31 14.60 -10.95 12.16
N ASP A 32 14.71 -10.42 13.38
CA ASP A 32 13.63 -10.41 14.36
C ASP A 32 12.43 -9.65 13.78
N SER A 33 11.55 -10.43 13.15
CA SER A 33 10.31 -9.98 12.50
C SER A 33 9.14 -10.00 13.48
N THR A 34 9.43 -10.15 14.78
CA THR A 34 8.41 -10.02 15.82
C THR A 34 7.88 -8.59 15.75
N PRO A 35 6.57 -8.39 15.51
CA PRO A 35 6.01 -7.05 15.54
C PRO A 35 6.30 -6.45 16.91
N LYS A 36 6.90 -5.27 16.93
CA LYS A 36 7.22 -4.53 18.16
C LYS A 36 6.35 -3.31 18.24
N LEU A 37 5.99 -2.93 19.46
CA LEU A 37 5.32 -1.66 19.70
C LEU A 37 6.25 -0.51 19.30
N HIS A 38 5.67 0.55 18.75
CA HIS A 38 6.40 1.79 18.51
C HIS A 38 6.87 2.38 19.86
N PRO A 39 8.08 2.95 19.97
CA PRO A 39 8.59 3.51 21.23
C PRO A 39 7.71 4.63 21.82
N ALA A 40 6.94 5.32 21.00
CA ALA A 40 5.98 6.34 21.43
C ALA A 40 4.57 5.78 21.75
N ALA A 41 4.40 4.46 21.86
CA ALA A 41 3.12 3.87 22.24
C ALA A 41 2.75 4.23 23.70
N PRO A 42 1.45 4.40 24.00
CA PRO A 42 1.01 4.65 25.37
C PRO A 42 1.38 3.49 26.30
N LYS A 43 1.79 3.83 27.54
CA LYS A 43 2.19 2.84 28.56
C LYS A 43 1.01 1.92 28.84
N GLY A 44 1.21 0.61 28.70
CA GLY A 44 0.17 -0.41 28.89
C GLY A 44 -0.53 -0.89 27.61
N SER A 45 -0.18 -0.34 26.44
CA SER A 45 -0.67 -0.87 25.17
C SER A 45 -0.06 -2.25 24.88
N THR A 46 -0.89 -3.26 24.63
CA THR A 46 -0.46 -4.60 24.18
C THR A 46 -0.71 -4.76 22.68
N LEU A 47 0.17 -5.46 21.96
CA LEU A 47 -0.11 -5.82 20.56
C LEU A 47 -1.30 -6.78 20.50
N PRO A 48 -2.24 -6.60 19.56
CA PRO A 48 -3.32 -7.57 19.37
C PRO A 48 -2.73 -8.94 19.01
N SER A 49 -3.18 -10.01 19.66
CA SER A 49 -2.71 -11.38 19.43
C SER A 49 -3.10 -11.96 18.05
N THR A 50 -3.88 -11.22 17.27
CA THR A 50 -4.41 -11.61 15.95
C THR A 50 -3.34 -11.64 14.85
N PHE A 51 -2.09 -11.29 15.12
CA PHE A 51 -0.99 -11.48 14.16
C PHE A 51 -0.57 -12.96 14.09
N HIS A 52 -1.47 -13.83 13.63
CA HIS A 52 -1.14 -15.23 13.36
C HIS A 52 -0.42 -15.34 12.01
N LYS A 53 0.79 -15.88 12.08
CA LYS A 53 1.61 -16.33 10.95
C LYS A 53 0.79 -17.33 10.10
N PRO A 54 0.70 -17.20 8.76
CA PRO A 54 -0.09 -18.10 7.91
C PRO A 54 0.64 -19.44 7.69
N SER A 55 0.92 -20.19 8.76
CA SER A 55 1.57 -21.49 8.65
C SER A 55 1.33 -22.37 9.88
N GLN A 56 0.08 -22.81 10.09
CA GLN A 56 -0.26 -24.14 10.64
C GLN A 56 -1.77 -24.43 10.40
N PRO A 57 -2.16 -25.64 9.98
CA PRO A 57 -3.54 -26.10 10.12
C PRO A 57 -3.76 -26.48 11.60
N GLN A 58 -4.62 -25.75 12.30
CA GLN A 58 -5.00 -26.12 13.67
C GLN A 58 -6.29 -26.94 13.64
N GLU A 59 -6.16 -28.20 14.05
CA GLU A 59 -7.27 -29.12 14.28
C GLU A 59 -8.17 -28.65 15.44
N SER A 60 -9.45 -28.98 15.26
CA SER A 60 -10.64 -28.72 16.06
C SER A 60 -10.48 -28.48 17.57
N ILE A 61 -10.86 -27.27 18.01
CA ILE A 61 -11.58 -27.08 19.27
C ILE A 61 -12.85 -26.29 18.97
N VAL A 62 -13.98 -26.90 19.29
CA VAL A 62 -15.34 -26.36 19.17
C VAL A 62 -15.42 -25.06 19.97
N ASN A 63 -15.31 -23.93 19.27
CA ASN A 63 -15.75 -22.65 19.79
C ASN A 63 -16.65 -22.04 18.73
N SER A 64 -17.95 -22.14 18.97
CA SER A 64 -19.01 -21.42 18.28
C SER A 64 -18.89 -19.91 18.56
N ARG A 65 -17.78 -19.30 18.12
CA ARG A 65 -17.77 -17.87 17.85
C ARG A 65 -18.49 -17.73 16.52
N SER A 66 -19.71 -17.22 16.60
CA SER A 66 -20.35 -16.56 15.46
C SER A 66 -19.37 -15.53 14.92
N VAL A 67 -18.59 -15.91 13.92
CA VAL A 67 -17.90 -14.95 13.06
C VAL A 67 -19.06 -14.26 12.38
N GLN A 68 -19.50 -13.15 12.96
CA GLN A 68 -20.41 -12.27 12.26
C GLN A 68 -19.72 -11.97 10.93
N PRO A 69 -20.34 -12.33 9.79
CA PRO A 69 -19.76 -11.99 8.50
C PRO A 69 -19.54 -10.48 8.54
N LYS A 70 -18.29 -10.08 8.26
CA LYS A 70 -17.92 -8.66 8.20
C LYS A 70 -18.99 -7.97 7.34
N PRO A 71 -19.73 -6.99 7.87
CA PRO A 71 -20.84 -6.41 7.13
C PRO A 71 -20.27 -5.89 5.81
N VAL A 72 -20.81 -6.38 4.71
CA VAL A 72 -20.57 -5.79 3.39
C VAL A 72 -21.24 -4.43 3.46
N ILE A 73 -20.43 -3.39 3.62
CA ILE A 73 -20.94 -2.01 3.64
C ILE A 73 -21.26 -1.67 2.19
N GLU A 74 -22.54 -1.43 1.91
CA GLU A 74 -22.95 -1.01 0.58
C GLU A 74 -22.46 0.41 0.32
N TYR A 75 -22.15 0.72 -0.94
CA TYR A 75 -21.55 2.01 -1.30
C TYR A 75 -22.46 3.20 -0.95
N SER A 76 -23.78 2.98 -0.98
CA SER A 76 -24.80 3.96 -0.60
C SER A 76 -24.78 4.33 0.89
N GLU A 77 -24.29 3.43 1.75
CA GLU A 77 -24.24 3.55 3.21
C GLU A 77 -22.96 4.24 3.70
N LEU A 78 -22.00 4.48 2.81
CA LEU A 78 -20.79 5.21 3.17
C LEU A 78 -21.11 6.69 3.47
N PRO A 79 -20.43 7.31 4.46
CA PRO A 79 -20.52 8.75 4.67
C PRO A 79 -20.14 9.53 3.40
N GLU A 80 -20.73 10.71 3.21
CA GLU A 80 -20.57 11.52 2.00
C GLU A 80 -19.11 11.77 1.61
N ARG A 81 -18.22 11.96 2.59
CA ARG A 81 -16.78 12.16 2.36
C ARG A 81 -16.08 10.99 1.65
N TYR A 82 -16.67 9.80 1.73
CA TYR A 82 -16.16 8.59 1.08
C TYR A 82 -16.94 8.23 -0.20
N LYS A 83 -18.01 8.97 -0.51
CA LYS A 83 -18.72 8.85 -1.78
C LYS A 83 -17.94 9.59 -2.87
N ARG A 84 -17.94 9.04 -4.08
CA ARG A 84 -17.41 9.67 -5.28
C ARG A 84 -18.29 10.89 -5.58
N ARG A 85 -17.66 12.05 -5.70
CA ARG A 85 -18.33 13.25 -6.18
C ARG A 85 -18.71 13.04 -7.65
N VAL A 86 -19.94 13.41 -8.00
CA VAL A 86 -20.36 13.54 -9.39
C VAL A 86 -19.73 14.84 -9.90
N LEU A 87 -19.05 14.78 -11.04
CA LEU A 87 -18.47 15.98 -11.66
C LEU A 87 -19.58 16.86 -12.22
N THR A 88 -19.49 18.16 -11.99
CA THR A 88 -20.39 19.14 -12.63
C THR A 88 -20.01 19.30 -14.10
N PRO A 89 -20.94 19.73 -14.98
CA PRO A 89 -20.62 19.97 -16.40
C PRO A 89 -19.42 20.92 -16.58
N ASP A 90 -19.33 21.97 -15.77
CA ASP A 90 -18.23 22.93 -15.81
C ASP A 90 -16.88 22.28 -15.43
N GLU A 91 -16.87 21.39 -14.43
CA GLU A 91 -15.66 20.63 -14.05
C GLU A 91 -15.25 19.66 -15.17
N ILE A 92 -16.21 19.05 -15.86
CA ILE A 92 -15.94 18.19 -17.02
C ILE A 92 -15.29 19.01 -18.14
N GLU A 93 -15.87 20.16 -18.48
CA GLU A 93 -15.30 21.06 -19.49
C GLU A 93 -13.91 21.56 -19.08
N ALA A 94 -13.68 21.87 -17.80
CA ALA A 94 -12.36 22.23 -17.28
C ALA A 94 -11.33 21.13 -17.51
N ILE A 95 -11.71 19.86 -17.31
CA ILE A 95 -10.82 18.72 -17.52
C ILE A 95 -10.56 18.52 -19.02
N GLU A 96 -11.60 18.59 -19.85
CA GLU A 96 -11.51 18.42 -21.31
C GLU A 96 -10.70 19.52 -21.98
N SER A 97 -10.83 20.77 -21.51
CA SER A 97 -10.07 21.92 -21.98
C SER A 97 -8.66 22.01 -21.36
N GLY A 98 -8.31 21.10 -20.45
CA GLY A 98 -7.04 21.12 -19.71
C GLY A 98 -6.86 22.31 -18.77
N GLY A 99 -7.94 22.93 -18.30
CA GLY A 99 -7.92 24.05 -17.34
C GLY A 99 -7.41 25.39 -17.92
N ALA A 100 -7.24 25.49 -19.23
CA ALA A 100 -6.63 26.64 -19.88
C ALA A 100 -7.46 27.95 -19.83
N TYR A 101 -8.79 27.87 -19.66
CA TYR A 101 -9.67 29.05 -19.66
C TYR A 101 -9.80 29.75 -18.30
N LEU A 102 -9.39 29.12 -17.19
CA LEU A 102 -9.52 29.69 -15.83
C LEU A 102 -8.43 30.73 -15.48
N ILE A 103 -7.41 30.89 -16.33
CA ILE A 103 -6.21 31.71 -16.05
C ILE A 103 -6.28 33.11 -16.73
N SER A 104 -7.26 33.39 -17.59
CA SER A 104 -7.38 34.72 -18.21
C SER A 104 -8.39 35.61 -17.45
N HIS A 105 -7.92 36.31 -16.43
CA HIS A 105 -8.56 37.51 -15.88
C HIS A 105 -7.67 38.72 -16.08
#